data_AF-A0A0M2HP13-F1
#
_entry.id   AF-A0A0M2HP13-F1
#
_cell.length_a   1.000
_cell.length_b   1.000
_cell.length_c   1.000
_cell.angle_alpha   90.00
_cell.angle_beta   90.00
_cell.angle_gamma   90.00
#
_symmetry.space_group_name_H-M   'P 1'
#
loop_
_entity.id
_entity.type
_entity.pdbx_description
1 polymer ?
#
loop_
_entity_poly.entity_id
_entity_poly.type
_entity_poly.pdbx_seq_one_letter_code
_entity_poly.pdbx_strand_id
1 'polypeptide(L)'
;MYSGNGRSARIGPGTDRRGIRGARLVVRADPAEALQYAITALRGARFALDTTPRQPRLMAAAAPWVAQALTIGRPTRGLWASTPMFEYGDFPMNMIPLFWPRVALTLAIACARNTDAGTELVIYAHPSMLRAGDRTNDSGPLMAKAYTALQRRFGSSGVLLHHEPLDRVTDDGCPASAPFVRRQLDWS
;
A
#
# COMPACT_ATOMS: atom_id res chain seq x y z
N MET A 1 14.03 -8.27 2.66
CA MET A 1 14.79 -7.07 2.27
C MET A 1 14.22 -6.49 0.99
N TYR A 2 14.25 -5.17 0.80
CA TYR A 2 13.72 -4.50 -0.40
C TYR A 2 14.77 -3.56 -1.02
N SER A 3 14.72 -3.31 -2.33
CA SER A 3 15.49 -2.26 -3.05
C SER A 3 14.57 -1.44 -3.99
N GLY A 4 14.96 -0.22 -4.37
CA GLY A 4 14.16 0.65 -5.24
C GLY A 4 12.87 1.21 -4.61
N ASN A 5 12.13 2.01 -5.39
CA ASN A 5 10.90 2.73 -4.99
C ASN A 5 9.84 2.70 -6.10
N GLY A 6 8.56 2.79 -5.72
CA GLY A 6 7.43 2.81 -6.62
C GLY A 6 7.51 1.66 -7.63
N ARG A 7 7.52 2.01 -8.91
CA ARG A 7 7.58 1.03 -10.01
C ARG A 7 8.91 0.27 -10.13
N SER A 8 9.97 0.68 -9.45
CA SER A 8 11.27 -0.02 -9.46
C SER A 8 11.50 -0.88 -8.21
N ALA A 9 10.54 -0.92 -7.27
CA ALA A 9 10.67 -1.69 -6.05
C ALA A 9 10.86 -3.19 -6.33
N ARG A 10 11.85 -3.77 -5.65
CA ARG A 10 12.23 -5.19 -5.72
C ARG A 10 12.27 -5.79 -4.32
N ILE A 11 11.99 -7.09 -4.25
CA ILE A 11 11.98 -7.88 -3.02
C ILE A 11 13.08 -8.93 -3.09
N GLY A 12 13.98 -8.93 -2.11
CA GLY A 12 15.09 -9.86 -2.06
C GLY A 12 14.68 -11.28 -1.64
N PRO A 13 15.54 -12.27 -1.87
CA PRO A 13 15.30 -13.65 -1.42
C PRO A 13 15.17 -13.73 0.12
N GLY A 14 14.43 -14.73 0.60
CA GLY A 14 14.23 -14.95 2.04
C GLY A 14 13.47 -13.84 2.78
N THR A 15 12.85 -12.90 2.06
CA THR A 15 12.05 -11.84 2.70
C THR A 15 10.80 -12.46 3.32
N ASP A 16 10.66 -12.33 4.64
CA ASP A 16 9.39 -12.63 5.30
C ASP A 16 8.30 -11.70 4.75
N ARG A 17 7.27 -12.31 4.18
CA ARG A 17 6.11 -11.62 3.60
C ARG A 17 4.98 -11.48 4.61
N ARG A 18 5.14 -11.90 5.86
CA ARG A 18 4.18 -11.62 6.94
C ARG A 18 4.09 -10.11 7.17
N GLY A 19 2.88 -9.61 7.33
CA GLY A 19 2.59 -8.19 7.45
C GLY A 19 1.10 -7.95 7.36
N ILE A 20 0.70 -6.68 7.22
CA ILE A 20 -0.70 -6.26 7.19
C ILE A 20 -1.07 -5.73 5.80
N ARG A 21 -2.34 -5.86 5.42
CA ARG A 21 -2.85 -5.28 4.17
C ARG A 21 -3.19 -3.81 4.31
N GLY A 22 -3.58 -3.40 5.51
CA GLY A 22 -3.89 -2.03 5.82
C GLY A 22 -4.03 -1.81 7.31
N ALA A 23 -4.41 -0.59 7.66
CA ALA A 23 -4.67 -0.20 9.03
C ALA A 23 -5.69 0.94 9.07
N ARG A 24 -6.39 1.01 10.18
CA ARG A 24 -7.25 2.14 10.58
C ARG A 24 -6.62 2.82 11.79
N LEU A 25 -6.63 4.15 11.78
CA LEU A 25 -6.24 4.98 12.90
C LEU A 25 -7.34 6.03 13.14
N VAL A 26 -7.57 6.37 14.40
CA VAL A 26 -8.38 7.52 14.79
C VAL A 26 -7.46 8.52 15.48
N VAL A 27 -7.43 9.76 14.99
CA VAL A 27 -6.49 10.79 15.44
C VAL A 27 -7.16 12.14 15.68
N ARG A 28 -6.61 12.93 16.61
CA ARG A 28 -6.96 14.35 16.81
C ARG A 28 -6.16 15.25 15.87
N ALA A 29 -6.49 15.19 14.59
CA ALA A 29 -5.92 16.06 13.55
C ALA A 29 -6.98 16.35 12.49
N ASP A 30 -6.72 17.34 11.63
CA ASP A 30 -7.55 17.58 10.45
C ASP A 30 -7.37 16.43 9.43
N PRO A 31 -8.41 16.02 8.67
CA PRO A 31 -8.31 14.96 7.66
C PRO A 31 -7.22 15.17 6.62
N ALA A 32 -7.01 16.40 6.15
CA ALA A 32 -5.97 16.68 5.16
C ALA A 32 -4.57 16.53 5.78
N GLU A 33 -4.39 16.96 7.03
CA GLU A 33 -3.13 16.78 7.76
C GLU A 33 -2.83 15.29 7.99
N ALA A 34 -3.82 14.52 8.48
CA ALA A 34 -3.70 13.08 8.68
C ALA A 34 -3.33 12.35 7.38
N LEU A 35 -3.96 12.74 6.27
CA LEU A 35 -3.66 12.21 4.94
C LEU A 35 -2.21 12.52 4.52
N GLN A 36 -1.70 13.73 4.75
CA GLN A 36 -0.31 14.07 4.41
C GLN A 36 0.71 13.21 5.17
N TYR A 37 0.45 12.90 6.45
CA TYR A 37 1.30 11.97 7.19
C TYR A 37 1.25 10.55 6.61
N ALA A 38 0.06 10.08 6.22
CA ALA A 38 -0.09 8.77 5.56
C ALA A 38 0.66 8.69 4.24
N ILE A 39 0.57 9.73 3.41
CA ILE A 39 1.33 9.83 2.15
C ILE A 39 2.83 9.79 2.43
N THR A 40 3.29 10.56 3.41
CA THR A 40 4.70 10.61 3.80
C THR A 40 5.18 9.24 4.30
N ALA A 41 4.39 8.56 5.14
CA ALA A 41 4.72 7.23 5.65
C ALA A 41 4.79 6.17 4.53
N LEU A 42 3.82 6.16 3.62
CA LEU A 42 3.80 5.25 2.48
C LEU A 42 4.98 5.51 1.53
N ARG A 43 5.33 6.78 1.27
CA ARG A 43 6.52 7.13 0.49
C ARG A 43 7.81 6.70 1.17
N GLY A 44 7.91 6.86 2.49
CA GLY A 44 9.02 6.32 3.30
C GLY A 44 9.06 4.77 3.33
N ALA A 45 7.92 4.13 3.07
CA ALA A 45 7.79 2.70 2.82
C ALA A 45 7.93 2.32 1.33
N ARG A 46 8.42 3.24 0.50
CA ARG A 46 8.81 3.04 -0.91
C ARG A 46 7.67 3.00 -1.90
N PHE A 47 6.46 3.38 -1.51
CA PHE A 47 5.39 3.64 -2.48
C PHE A 47 5.67 4.97 -3.21
N ALA A 48 5.14 5.10 -4.43
CA ALA A 48 5.17 6.34 -5.19
C ALA A 48 3.73 6.85 -5.40
N LEU A 49 3.55 8.17 -5.56
CA LEU A 49 2.25 8.73 -5.92
C LEU A 49 1.76 8.10 -7.23
N ASP A 50 0.46 7.79 -7.30
CA ASP A 50 -0.15 7.34 -8.54
C ASP A 50 -0.29 8.53 -9.49
N THR A 51 0.43 8.48 -10.62
CA THR A 51 0.39 9.51 -11.67
C THR A 51 -0.61 9.16 -12.77
N THR A 52 -1.41 8.11 -12.61
CA THR A 52 -2.46 7.73 -13.57
C THR A 52 -3.71 8.60 -13.39
N PRO A 53 -4.64 8.66 -14.38
CA PRO A 53 -5.89 9.42 -14.27
C PRO A 53 -6.87 8.93 -13.19
N ARG A 54 -6.45 8.00 -12.31
CA ARG A 54 -7.23 7.51 -11.18
C ARG A 54 -7.35 8.53 -10.06
N GLN A 55 -6.33 9.37 -9.84
CA GLN A 55 -6.37 10.34 -8.74
C GLN A 55 -7.53 11.34 -8.87
N PRO A 56 -7.81 11.93 -10.05
CA PRO A 56 -9.01 12.74 -10.25
C PRO A 56 -10.32 11.99 -9.98
N ARG A 57 -10.43 10.73 -10.42
CA ARG A 57 -11.62 9.89 -10.19
C ARG A 57 -11.82 9.58 -8.71
N LEU A 58 -10.73 9.28 -8.01
CA LEU A 58 -10.71 9.07 -6.57
C LEU A 58 -11.25 10.31 -5.86
N MET A 59 -10.71 11.50 -6.15
CA MET A 59 -11.16 12.73 -5.50
C MET A 59 -12.63 13.06 -5.79
N ALA A 60 -13.11 12.81 -7.02
CA ALA A 60 -14.49 13.08 -7.40
C ALA A 60 -15.50 12.15 -6.70
N ALA A 61 -15.15 10.88 -6.50
CA ALA A 61 -16.05 9.87 -5.95
C ALA A 61 -15.90 9.66 -4.42
N ALA A 62 -14.83 10.18 -3.81
CA ALA A 62 -14.48 9.88 -2.43
C ALA A 62 -15.23 10.70 -1.37
N ALA A 63 -16.04 11.71 -1.72
CA ALA A 63 -16.71 12.54 -0.70
C ALA A 63 -17.53 11.68 0.29
N PRO A 64 -17.41 11.91 1.62
CA PRO A 64 -16.77 13.03 2.32
C PRO A 64 -15.26 12.86 2.63
N TRP A 65 -14.61 11.85 2.06
CA TRP A 65 -13.20 11.56 2.31
C TRP A 65 -12.26 12.45 1.49
N VAL A 66 -11.13 12.79 2.07
CA VAL A 66 -9.93 13.18 1.33
C VAL A 66 -9.09 11.94 1.09
N ALA A 67 -8.59 11.74 -0.13
CA ALA A 67 -7.92 10.49 -0.50
C ALA A 67 -6.77 10.67 -1.51
N GLN A 68 -5.76 9.81 -1.38
CA GLN A 68 -4.61 9.75 -2.27
C GLN A 68 -4.30 8.30 -2.66
N ALA A 69 -4.15 8.08 -3.96
CA ALA A 69 -3.65 6.83 -4.51
C ALA A 69 -2.11 6.82 -4.58
N LEU A 70 -1.51 5.71 -4.17
CA LEU A 70 -0.08 5.43 -4.30
C LEU A 70 0.11 4.04 -4.91
N THR A 71 1.21 3.82 -5.62
CA THR A 71 1.53 2.53 -6.25
C THR A 71 2.93 2.06 -5.91
N ILE A 72 3.10 0.74 -5.94
CA ILE A 72 4.39 0.09 -5.87
C ILE A 72 4.42 -1.09 -6.84
N GLY A 73 5.63 -1.42 -7.29
CA GLY A 73 5.85 -2.57 -8.15
C GLY A 73 5.47 -2.32 -9.60
N ARG A 74 5.55 -3.39 -10.40
CA ARG A 74 5.16 -3.38 -11.81
C ARG A 74 4.35 -4.62 -12.11
N PRO A 75 3.46 -4.55 -13.13
CA PRO A 75 2.78 -5.75 -13.59
C PRO A 75 3.84 -6.76 -14.05
N THR A 76 3.72 -7.99 -13.59
CA THR A 76 4.48 -9.12 -14.13
C THR A 76 4.08 -9.28 -15.60
N ARG A 77 5.04 -9.25 -16.54
CA ARG A 77 4.79 -9.48 -17.98
C ARG A 77 5.43 -10.82 -18.39
N GLY A 78 4.64 -11.69 -19.02
CA GLY A 78 5.12 -12.74 -19.94
C GLY A 78 5.27 -14.16 -19.38
N LEU A 79 5.26 -15.14 -20.31
CA LEU A 79 5.31 -16.62 -20.21
C LEU A 79 6.36 -17.23 -19.25
N TRP A 80 7.19 -16.41 -18.62
CA TRP A 80 8.26 -16.82 -17.71
C TRP A 80 7.84 -16.73 -16.24
N ALA A 81 6.56 -16.48 -15.97
CA ALA A 81 5.99 -16.55 -14.62
C ALA A 81 5.98 -17.99 -14.06
N SER A 82 6.13 -19.00 -14.92
CA SER A 82 6.05 -20.43 -14.59
C SER A 82 7.31 -21.23 -14.89
N THR A 83 8.40 -20.61 -15.35
CA THR A 83 9.66 -21.35 -15.57
C THR A 83 10.47 -21.40 -14.27
N PRO A 84 10.67 -22.58 -13.66
CA PRO A 84 11.61 -22.76 -12.54
C PRO A 84 13.07 -22.69 -13.02
N MET A 85 13.35 -22.06 -14.17
CA MET A 85 14.67 -22.07 -14.82
C MET A 85 15.68 -21.09 -14.18
N PHE A 86 15.26 -20.41 -13.11
CA PHE A 86 16.15 -19.87 -12.10
C PHE A 86 15.76 -20.49 -10.76
N GLU A 87 15.84 -21.81 -10.66
CA GLU A 87 16.06 -22.45 -9.37
C GLU A 87 17.23 -21.72 -8.73
N TYR A 88 16.93 -21.08 -7.61
CA TYR A 88 17.76 -20.17 -6.84
C TYR A 88 18.94 -20.89 -6.15
N GLY A 89 19.44 -21.98 -6.74
CA GLY A 89 20.64 -22.68 -6.31
C GLY A 89 21.85 -22.19 -7.11
N ASP A 90 22.87 -21.70 -6.41
CA ASP A 90 24.28 -21.71 -6.84
C ASP A 90 24.89 -20.54 -7.62
N PHE A 91 24.19 -19.44 -7.92
CA PHE A 91 24.84 -18.22 -8.47
C PHE A 91 24.83 -17.01 -7.52
N PRO A 92 25.96 -16.27 -7.37
CA PRO A 92 26.06 -15.08 -6.49
C PRO A 92 25.19 -13.90 -6.94
N MET A 93 24.53 -14.00 -8.09
CA MET A 93 23.64 -12.96 -8.65
C MET A 93 22.46 -12.63 -7.75
N ASN A 94 22.06 -13.56 -6.87
CA ASN A 94 20.98 -13.37 -5.90
C ASN A 94 21.35 -12.37 -4.79
N MET A 95 22.64 -12.01 -4.65
CA MET A 95 23.12 -10.97 -3.73
C MET A 95 23.05 -9.56 -4.32
N ILE A 96 22.91 -9.41 -5.64
CA ILE A 96 22.89 -8.11 -6.31
C ILE A 96 21.44 -7.61 -6.44
N PRO A 97 21.05 -6.50 -5.78
CA PRO A 97 19.65 -6.05 -5.71
C PRO A 97 18.98 -5.74 -7.05
N LEU A 98 19.78 -5.54 -8.12
CA LEU A 98 19.28 -5.29 -9.47
C LEU A 98 18.57 -6.51 -10.08
N PHE A 99 18.95 -7.73 -9.67
CA PHE A 99 18.37 -8.98 -10.18
C PHE A 99 17.21 -9.51 -9.35
N TRP A 100 16.96 -8.92 -8.17
CA TRP A 100 15.82 -9.31 -7.34
C TRP A 100 14.48 -9.12 -8.07
N PRO A 101 13.50 -10.01 -7.85
CA PRO A 101 12.20 -9.90 -8.47
C PRO A 101 11.53 -8.58 -8.08
N ARG A 102 10.85 -7.95 -9.04
CA ARG A 102 10.06 -6.74 -8.78
C ARG A 102 8.86 -7.08 -7.91
N VAL A 103 8.52 -6.20 -6.96
CA VAL A 103 7.30 -6.29 -6.17
C VAL A 103 6.09 -6.36 -7.12
N ALA A 104 5.11 -7.21 -6.80
CA ALA A 104 3.87 -7.28 -7.54
C ALA A 104 3.15 -5.93 -7.55
N LEU A 105 2.57 -5.55 -8.69
CA LEU A 105 1.85 -4.29 -8.81
C LEU A 105 0.76 -4.18 -7.75
N THR A 106 0.86 -3.17 -6.89
CA THR A 106 -0.06 -2.91 -5.79
C THR A 106 -0.46 -1.44 -5.78
N LEU A 107 -1.76 -1.18 -5.62
CA LEU A 107 -2.35 0.14 -5.40
C LEU A 107 -2.65 0.28 -3.91
N ALA A 108 -2.01 1.22 -3.23
CA ALA A 108 -2.37 1.61 -1.88
C ALA A 108 -3.25 2.86 -1.92
N ILE A 109 -4.37 2.83 -1.19
CA ILE A 109 -5.21 3.99 -0.95
C ILE A 109 -4.97 4.47 0.47
N ALA A 110 -4.64 5.75 0.62
CA ALA A 110 -4.71 6.46 1.88
C ALA A 110 -5.92 7.40 1.83
N CYS A 111 -6.77 7.36 2.83
CA CYS A 111 -7.94 8.23 2.89
C CYS A 111 -8.28 8.61 4.32
N ALA A 112 -8.80 9.82 4.51
CA ALA A 112 -9.20 10.31 5.81
C ALA A 112 -10.56 11.03 5.74
N ARG A 113 -11.33 10.96 6.83
CA ARG A 113 -12.57 11.73 7.02
C ARG A 113 -12.72 12.16 8.48
N ASN A 114 -13.53 13.18 8.71
CA ASN A 114 -14.00 13.52 10.06
C ASN A 114 -15.07 12.52 10.52
N THR A 115 -15.05 12.21 11.82
CA THR A 115 -16.05 11.42 12.54
C THR A 115 -16.26 12.03 13.93
N ASP A 116 -17.29 11.61 14.66
CA ASP A 116 -17.55 12.10 16.02
C ASP A 116 -16.41 11.78 17.01
N ALA A 117 -15.65 10.71 16.75
CA ALA A 117 -14.52 10.30 17.58
C ALA A 117 -13.20 11.00 17.23
N GLY A 118 -13.16 11.79 16.15
CA GLY A 118 -11.95 12.40 15.58
C GLY A 118 -11.81 12.09 14.09
N THR A 119 -10.60 12.25 13.56
CA THR A 119 -10.33 11.92 12.15
C THR A 119 -10.03 10.43 12.01
N GLU A 120 -10.85 9.74 11.22
CA GLU A 120 -10.60 8.36 10.78
C GLU A 120 -9.63 8.41 9.59
N LEU A 121 -8.46 7.77 9.74
CA LEU A 121 -7.46 7.59 8.70
C LEU A 121 -7.35 6.10 8.37
N VAL A 122 -7.49 5.76 7.10
CA VAL A 122 -7.36 4.39 6.59
C VAL A 122 -6.27 4.36 5.53
N ILE A 123 -5.33 3.41 5.68
CA ILE A 123 -4.40 3.01 4.60
C ILE A 123 -4.66 1.56 4.25
N TYR A 124 -4.77 1.24 2.96
CA TYR A 124 -5.04 -0.13 2.54
C TYR A 124 -4.44 -0.46 1.17
N ALA A 125 -3.85 -1.64 1.05
CA ALA A 125 -3.20 -2.12 -0.16
C ALA A 125 -4.07 -3.12 -0.96
N HIS A 126 -4.24 -2.81 -2.24
CA HIS A 126 -4.92 -3.62 -3.25
C HIS A 126 -3.89 -4.18 -4.23
N PRO A 127 -3.38 -5.41 -4.02
CA PRO A 127 -2.59 -6.08 -5.05
C PRO A 127 -3.45 -6.28 -6.31
N SER A 128 -2.86 -6.13 -7.50
CA SER A 128 -3.57 -6.39 -8.76
C SER A 128 -3.82 -7.90 -8.92
N MET A 129 -5.08 -8.33 -8.94
CA MET A 129 -5.49 -9.73 -9.03
C MET A 129 -5.12 -10.35 -10.37
N LEU A 130 -5.10 -9.57 -11.45
CA LEU A 130 -4.75 -10.08 -12.78
C LEU A 130 -3.28 -10.52 -12.89
N ARG A 131 -2.39 -10.09 -11.97
CA ARG A 131 -0.93 -10.17 -12.19
C ARG A 131 -0.08 -10.46 -10.95
N ALA A 132 -0.70 -10.63 -9.78
CA ALA A 132 0.01 -10.87 -8.52
C ALA A 132 0.13 -12.36 -8.14
N GLY A 133 -0.82 -13.23 -8.48
CA GLY A 133 -0.73 -14.67 -8.15
C GLY A 133 -0.48 -14.94 -6.65
N ASP A 134 0.51 -15.77 -6.34
CA ASP A 134 1.01 -16.05 -4.99
C ASP A 134 1.74 -14.86 -4.33
N ARG A 135 2.04 -13.81 -5.10
CA ARG A 135 2.79 -12.62 -4.67
C ARG A 135 1.90 -11.45 -4.22
N THR A 136 0.63 -11.71 -3.96
CA THR A 136 -0.35 -10.72 -3.49
C THR A 136 0.03 -10.04 -2.18
N ASN A 137 0.88 -10.67 -1.35
CA ASN A 137 1.32 -10.11 -0.07
C ASN A 137 2.73 -9.49 -0.09
N ASP A 138 3.35 -9.31 -1.26
CA ASP A 138 4.71 -8.74 -1.36
C ASP A 138 4.83 -7.34 -0.71
N SER A 139 3.73 -6.59 -0.65
CA SER A 139 3.67 -5.24 -0.07
C SER A 139 3.37 -5.23 1.44
N GLY A 140 2.97 -6.36 2.04
CA GLY A 140 2.54 -6.45 3.44
C GLY A 140 3.57 -5.91 4.45
N PRO A 141 4.86 -6.29 4.36
CA PRO A 141 5.90 -5.73 5.23
C PRO A 141 6.11 -4.22 5.05
N LEU A 142 5.91 -3.69 3.85
CA LEU A 142 6.03 -2.26 3.57
C LEU A 142 4.82 -1.49 4.12
N MET A 143 3.63 -2.07 4.05
CA MET A 143 2.44 -1.54 4.72
C MET A 143 2.61 -1.53 6.24
N ALA A 144 3.13 -2.61 6.83
CA ALA A 144 3.44 -2.67 8.26
C ALA A 144 4.46 -1.60 8.67
N LYS A 145 5.48 -1.34 7.83
CA LYS A 145 6.45 -0.25 8.05
C LYS A 145 5.76 1.12 8.03
N ALA A 146 4.89 1.40 7.07
CA ALA A 146 4.15 2.65 6.99
C ALA A 146 3.24 2.84 8.21
N TYR A 147 2.51 1.79 8.60
CA TYR A 147 1.67 1.78 9.79
C TYR A 147 2.45 2.07 11.07
N THR A 148 3.59 1.39 11.28
CA THR A 148 4.46 1.63 12.44
C THR A 148 4.96 3.08 12.49
N ALA A 149 5.27 3.67 11.33
CA ALA A 149 5.66 5.07 11.25
C ALA A 149 4.52 6.03 11.65
N LEU A 150 3.28 5.74 11.23
CA LEU A 150 2.10 6.52 11.63
C LEU A 150 1.81 6.40 13.13
N GLN A 151 1.86 5.19 13.68
CA GLN A 151 1.70 4.95 15.12
C GLN A 151 2.73 5.75 15.91
N ARG A 152 4.00 5.70 15.50
CA ARG A 152 5.06 6.49 16.16
C ARG A 152 4.80 7.98 16.05
N ARG A 153 4.47 8.48 14.86
CA ARG A 153 4.23 9.91 14.58
C ARG A 153 3.09 10.48 15.41
N PHE A 154 1.94 9.80 15.42
CA PHE A 154 0.75 10.26 16.15
C PHE A 154 0.84 9.98 17.65
N GLY A 155 1.46 8.86 18.03
CA GLY A 155 1.72 8.51 19.43
C GLY A 155 2.67 9.49 20.10
N SER A 156 3.77 9.87 19.45
CA SER A 156 4.72 10.84 20.02
C SER A 156 4.13 12.24 20.20
N SER A 157 3.08 12.57 19.46
CA SER A 157 2.37 13.85 19.56
C SER A 157 1.14 13.79 20.47
N GLY A 158 0.83 12.63 21.07
CA GLY A 158 -0.35 12.47 21.95
C GLY A 158 -1.70 12.62 21.24
N VAL A 159 -1.74 12.56 19.90
CA VAL A 159 -2.96 12.76 19.10
C VAL A 159 -3.58 11.44 18.63
N LEU A 160 -2.92 10.30 18.87
CA LEU A 160 -3.43 8.97 18.51
C LEU A 160 -4.47 8.50 19.54
N LEU A 161 -5.71 8.30 19.09
CA LEU A 161 -6.82 7.85 19.93
C LEU A 161 -7.04 6.35 19.84
N HIS A 162 -6.97 5.81 18.63
CA HIS A 162 -7.17 4.39 18.37
C HIS A 162 -6.37 3.97 17.14
N HIS A 163 -5.96 2.70 17.09
CA HIS A 163 -5.35 2.12 15.90
C HIS A 163 -5.55 0.60 15.86
N GLU A 164 -5.79 0.08 14.66
CA GLU A 164 -5.92 -1.36 14.43
C GLU A 164 -5.41 -1.75 13.03
N PRO A 165 -4.78 -2.93 12.87
CA PRO A 165 -4.54 -3.49 11.56
C PRO A 165 -5.88 -3.90 10.92
N LEU A 166 -5.97 -3.81 9.59
CA LEU A 166 -7.14 -4.20 8.82
C LEU A 166 -6.82 -5.36 7.89
N ASP A 167 -7.63 -6.41 7.99
CA ASP A 167 -7.67 -7.51 7.01
C ASP A 167 -8.56 -7.18 5.81
N ARG A 168 -9.57 -6.33 6.01
CA ARG A 168 -10.49 -5.82 4.98
C ARG A 168 -11.11 -4.49 5.38
N VAL A 169 -11.53 -3.71 4.40
CA VAL A 169 -12.36 -2.50 4.58
C VAL A 169 -13.81 -2.84 4.24
N THR A 170 -14.70 -2.79 5.23
CA THR A 170 -16.12 -3.16 5.09
C THR A 170 -17.05 -1.98 4.83
N ASP A 171 -16.58 -0.75 5.01
CA ASP A 171 -17.33 0.46 4.67
C ASP A 171 -17.30 0.64 3.14
N ASP A 172 -18.41 0.35 2.47
CA ASP A 172 -18.52 0.46 1.01
C ASP A 172 -18.35 1.91 0.49
N GLY A 173 -18.60 2.91 1.36
CA GLY A 173 -18.36 4.32 1.08
C GLY A 173 -16.91 4.74 1.30
N CYS A 174 -16.07 3.88 1.86
CA CYS A 174 -14.64 4.15 2.02
C CYS A 174 -13.92 4.01 0.66
N PRO A 175 -13.08 4.99 0.26
CA PRO A 175 -12.33 4.92 -0.99
C PRO A 175 -11.31 3.76 -1.03
N ALA A 176 -10.93 3.24 0.13
CA ALA A 176 -10.06 2.07 0.28
C ALA A 176 -10.83 0.74 0.26
N SER A 177 -12.16 0.74 0.05
CA SER A 177 -12.94 -0.49 -0.05
C SER A 177 -12.71 -1.18 -1.39
N ALA A 178 -12.72 -2.52 -1.38
CA ALA A 178 -12.58 -3.28 -2.61
C ALA A 178 -13.68 -2.97 -3.66
N PRO A 179 -14.96 -2.80 -3.28
CA PRO A 179 -16.01 -2.39 -4.23
C PRO A 179 -15.77 -1.00 -4.83
N PHE A 180 -15.29 -0.03 -4.05
CA PHE A 180 -14.98 1.30 -4.57
C PHE A 180 -13.84 1.26 -5.57
N VAL A 181 -12.72 0.64 -5.17
CA VAL A 181 -11.49 0.57 -5.99
C VAL A 181 -11.74 -0.14 -7.33
N ARG A 182 -12.53 -1.23 -7.33
CA ARG A 182 -12.90 -1.94 -8.56
C ARG A 182 -13.80 -1.09 -9.46
N ARG A 183 -14.85 -0.47 -8.92
CA ARG A 183 -15.86 0.27 -9.71
C ARG A 183 -15.35 1.63 -10.20
N GLN A 184 -14.66 2.38 -9.34
CA GLN A 184 -14.32 3.78 -9.61
C GLN A 184 -12.92 3.95 -10.21
N LEU A 185 -11.98 3.05 -9.85
CA LEU A 185 -10.57 3.18 -10.25
C LEU A 185 -10.14 2.15 -11.30
N ASP A 186 -11.06 1.29 -11.75
CA ASP A 186 -10.82 0.21 -12.72
C ASP A 186 -9.61 -0.65 -12.33
N TRP A 187 -9.53 -0.97 -11.04
CA TRP A 187 -8.44 -1.74 -10.47
C TRP A 187 -8.90 -3.17 -10.18
N SER A 188 -8.36 -4.10 -10.95
CA SER A 188 -8.53 -5.54 -10.80
C SER A 188 -7.24 -6.24 -10.43
#